data_AF-A0A937NDQ5-F1
#
_entry.id   AF-A0A937NDQ5-F1
#
_cell.length_a   1.000
_cell.length_b   1.000
_cell.length_c   1.000
_cell.angle_alpha   90.00
_cell.angle_beta   90.00
_cell.angle_gamma   90.00
#
_symmetry.space_group_name_H-M   'P 1'
#
loop_
_entity.id
_entity.type
_entity.pdbx_description
1 polymer ?
#
loop_
_entity_poly.entity_id
_entity_poly.type
_entity_poly.pdbx_seq_one_letter_code
_entity_poly.pdbx_strand_id
1 'polypeptide(L)'
;MLPNCLLAAVVLVTALSGTFCFYSVVATWAGISPRHWFQRSIVVVAALMLLLPIRAYEALVFFSILSATVAVGVRSARKRPAPGDAAGDRSDLPSARHWLQFRLIDLFLVVLLAGIITAAVVHVFRETLWCSWWDMVLTSVSSAFAALAAVWFVFGQRRLVWRCVLIIGSTAAMAASWTVGDWLGVADWLPVDRDLGLLYVPCSLWLVIWLLLRFGCVSPVNWPTSAKSKPAKPWSRWTSRILLPTFTVLTGCPIGWIYVQLARPLPTKVLVTADPNGFDDLMRAGTSLVNTQVPDAETATTETLEAFIAGHQGELSRMRTALRKPCQVPLDYSPSAMILPRVQRLRSLARLLEADSVLARRQMRFHDAARIGVECSRLADQGSRGGIILDWLVAHAIEDVALRCIAENRHDLTADVCREVISDLEQIACEREPLDQYRQRDEDWERIALGWRHDFWTVILGAAYGLSNDGVPYASMRMQREAARNLLLAELAVRAYRLEHGECPPDLNSLVPDYLADSPVDPFAQQPLRFRVQDGEPLLYSVGTNGVDDGGQRTAWQTMLGGEGDFFLDAALE
;
A
#
# COMPACT_ATOMS: atom_id res chain seq x y z
N MET A 1 -15.92 -8.29 10.07
CA MET A 1 -14.50 -7.98 9.78
C MET A 1 -13.52 -8.72 10.70
N LEU A 2 -13.68 -8.71 12.03
CA LEU A 2 -12.77 -9.37 13.00
C LEU A 2 -12.38 -10.87 12.76
N PRO A 3 -13.29 -11.80 12.41
CA PRO A 3 -12.92 -13.22 12.30
C PRO A 3 -11.98 -13.51 11.10
N ASN A 4 -12.06 -12.71 10.04
CA ASN A 4 -11.16 -12.83 8.89
C ASN A 4 -9.75 -12.29 9.23
N CYS A 5 -9.67 -11.28 10.09
CA CYS A 5 -8.39 -10.72 10.57
C CYS A 5 -7.58 -11.74 11.37
N LEU A 6 -8.23 -12.51 12.25
CA LEU A 6 -7.56 -13.54 13.04
C LEU A 6 -7.04 -14.69 12.17
N LEU A 7 -7.84 -15.17 11.22
CA LEU A 7 -7.45 -16.25 10.33
C LEU A 7 -6.27 -15.83 9.43
N ALA A 8 -6.31 -14.62 8.87
CA ALA A 8 -5.22 -14.09 8.07
C ALA A 8 -3.95 -13.87 8.90
N ALA A 9 -4.07 -13.34 10.11
CA ALA A 9 -2.95 -13.23 11.04
C ALA A 9 -2.33 -14.60 11.32
N VAL A 10 -3.14 -15.65 11.53
CA VAL A 10 -2.65 -17.03 11.73
C VAL A 10 -1.97 -17.59 10.49
N VAL A 11 -2.57 -17.42 9.29
CA VAL A 11 -1.99 -17.88 8.02
C VAL A 11 -0.65 -17.18 7.76
N LEU A 12 -0.61 -15.87 7.93
CA LEU A 12 0.59 -15.05 7.79
C LEU A 12 1.68 -15.46 8.78
N VAL A 13 1.34 -15.52 10.07
CA VAL A 13 2.25 -15.95 11.14
C VAL A 13 2.81 -17.32 10.82
N THR A 14 1.99 -18.25 10.32
CA THR A 14 2.40 -19.60 9.97
C THR A 14 3.31 -19.62 8.73
N ALA A 15 3.01 -18.84 7.70
CA ALA A 15 3.78 -18.78 6.46
C ALA A 15 5.18 -18.14 6.68
N LEU A 16 5.22 -17.02 7.39
CA LEU A 16 6.47 -16.37 7.79
C LEU A 16 7.27 -17.32 8.70
N SER A 17 6.66 -17.90 9.73
CA SER A 17 7.30 -18.85 10.64
C SER A 17 7.87 -20.08 9.92
N GLY A 18 7.13 -20.59 8.93
CA GLY A 18 7.55 -21.72 8.10
C GLY A 18 8.77 -21.40 7.25
N THR A 19 8.85 -20.19 6.70
CA THR A 19 9.98 -19.74 5.88
C THR A 19 11.25 -19.60 6.73
N PHE A 20 11.14 -18.98 7.90
CA PHE A 20 12.23 -18.91 8.88
C PHE A 20 12.72 -20.30 9.30
N CYS A 21 11.79 -21.20 9.57
CA CYS A 21 12.10 -22.57 9.95
C CYS A 21 12.81 -23.32 8.82
N PHE A 22 12.36 -23.15 7.58
CA PHE A 22 12.95 -23.79 6.40
C PHE A 22 14.43 -23.42 6.26
N TYR A 23 14.77 -22.13 6.23
CA TYR A 23 16.15 -21.68 6.11
C TYR A 23 17.01 -22.12 7.31
N SER A 24 16.46 -22.08 8.53
CA SER A 24 17.15 -22.53 9.74
C SER A 24 17.48 -24.03 9.72
N VAL A 25 16.54 -24.87 9.28
CA VAL A 25 16.71 -26.32 9.18
C VAL A 25 17.68 -26.69 8.07
N VAL A 26 17.56 -26.05 6.89
CA VAL A 26 18.48 -26.29 5.75
C VAL A 26 19.90 -25.85 6.10
N ALA A 27 20.07 -24.71 6.77
CA ALA A 27 21.37 -24.25 7.27
C ALA A 27 21.97 -25.19 8.31
N THR A 28 21.16 -25.69 9.24
CA THR A 28 21.57 -26.69 10.23
C THR A 28 22.01 -27.98 9.54
N TRP A 29 21.25 -28.47 8.56
CA TRP A 29 21.59 -29.65 7.76
C TRP A 29 22.89 -29.50 6.99
N ALA A 30 23.16 -28.32 6.43
CA ALA A 30 24.43 -28.00 5.78
C ALA A 30 25.59 -28.02 6.79
N GLY A 31 25.42 -27.43 7.98
CA GLY A 31 26.43 -27.41 9.04
C GLY A 31 26.76 -28.78 9.65
N ILE A 32 25.83 -29.75 9.56
CA ILE A 32 25.96 -31.11 10.13
C ILE A 32 26.83 -32.05 9.29
N SER A 33 27.01 -31.87 7.98
CA SER A 33 27.84 -32.82 7.20
C SER A 33 29.26 -32.33 7.07
N PRO A 34 30.28 -33.10 7.46
CA PRO A 34 31.67 -32.77 7.13
C PRO A 34 32.08 -33.24 5.72
N ARG A 35 31.42 -34.29 5.18
CA ARG A 35 31.80 -34.94 3.92
C ARG A 35 31.11 -34.36 2.68
N HIS A 36 29.85 -33.94 2.80
CA HIS A 36 29.04 -33.41 1.68
C HIS A 36 28.73 -31.92 1.83
N TRP A 37 29.44 -31.22 2.72
CA TRP A 37 29.10 -29.86 3.11
C TRP A 37 28.99 -28.90 1.91
N PHE A 38 29.86 -29.05 0.91
CA PHE A 38 29.84 -28.27 -0.32
C PHE A 38 28.54 -28.43 -1.11
N GLN A 39 28.13 -29.67 -1.39
CA GLN A 39 26.86 -29.95 -2.08
C GLN A 39 25.66 -29.44 -1.29
N ARG A 40 25.72 -29.50 0.05
CA ARG A 40 24.66 -28.97 0.92
C ARG A 40 24.60 -27.45 0.93
N SER A 41 25.75 -26.78 0.90
CA SER A 41 25.85 -25.32 0.77
C SER A 41 25.34 -24.83 -0.59
N ILE A 42 25.55 -25.60 -1.67
CA ILE A 42 24.94 -25.30 -2.97
C ILE A 42 23.41 -25.29 -2.88
N VAL A 43 22.80 -26.21 -2.14
CA VAL A 43 21.34 -26.23 -1.94
C VAL A 43 20.85 -24.99 -1.18
N VAL A 44 21.60 -24.53 -0.16
CA VAL A 44 21.30 -23.28 0.56
C VAL A 44 21.36 -22.09 -0.38
N VAL A 45 22.43 -21.99 -1.17
CA VAL A 45 22.61 -20.90 -2.15
C VAL A 45 21.52 -20.96 -3.21
N ALA A 46 21.17 -22.13 -3.73
CA ALA A 46 20.09 -22.30 -4.70
C ALA A 46 18.73 -21.87 -4.14
N ALA A 47 18.45 -22.14 -2.86
CA ALA A 47 17.24 -21.65 -2.19
C ALA A 47 17.24 -20.12 -2.08
N LEU A 48 18.37 -19.51 -1.70
CA LEU A 48 18.51 -18.05 -1.64
C LEU A 48 18.39 -17.40 -3.03
N MET A 49 18.89 -18.04 -4.09
CA MET A 49 18.78 -17.56 -5.48
C MET A 49 17.33 -17.40 -5.93
N LEU A 50 16.39 -18.16 -5.37
CA LEU A 50 14.96 -18.01 -5.69
C LEU A 50 14.43 -16.62 -5.31
N LEU A 51 15.08 -15.90 -4.40
CA LEU A 51 14.67 -14.54 -4.01
C LEU A 51 15.07 -13.46 -5.04
N LEU A 52 15.97 -13.78 -5.98
CA LEU A 52 16.44 -12.81 -6.98
C LEU A 52 15.38 -12.48 -8.05
N PRO A 53 14.66 -13.44 -8.68
CA PRO A 53 13.64 -13.12 -9.67
C PRO A 53 12.49 -12.28 -9.12
N ILE A 54 12.14 -12.48 -7.84
CA ILE A 54 11.13 -11.69 -7.14
C ILE A 54 11.70 -10.39 -6.57
N ARG A 55 12.99 -10.08 -6.78
CA ARG A 55 13.66 -8.85 -6.33
C ARG A 55 13.58 -8.62 -4.82
N ALA A 56 13.51 -9.71 -4.05
CA ALA A 56 13.45 -9.66 -2.60
C ALA A 56 14.85 -9.56 -2.00
N TYR A 57 15.55 -8.45 -2.27
CA TYR A 57 16.95 -8.26 -1.87
C TYR A 57 17.11 -8.14 -0.36
N GLU A 58 16.16 -7.52 0.34
CA GLU A 58 16.14 -7.43 1.80
C GLU A 58 16.01 -8.83 2.42
N ALA A 59 15.05 -9.63 1.92
CA ALA A 59 14.89 -11.02 2.33
C ALA A 59 16.15 -11.85 2.03
N LEU A 60 16.79 -11.62 0.88
CA LEU A 60 18.03 -12.29 0.50
C LEU A 60 19.15 -12.00 1.49
N VAL A 61 19.35 -10.72 1.87
CA VAL A 61 20.34 -10.33 2.88
C VAL A 61 19.99 -10.95 4.24
N PHE A 62 18.74 -10.85 4.65
CA PHE A 62 18.23 -11.40 5.91
C PHE A 62 18.50 -12.90 6.04
N PHE A 63 18.04 -13.71 5.07
CA PHE A 63 18.18 -15.16 5.10
C PHE A 63 19.63 -15.61 4.88
N SER A 64 20.46 -14.79 4.24
CA SER A 64 21.90 -15.04 4.12
C SER A 64 22.61 -14.91 5.48
N ILE A 65 22.35 -13.83 6.24
CA ILE A 65 22.92 -13.62 7.58
C ILE A 65 22.45 -14.75 8.52
N LEU A 66 21.15 -15.07 8.49
CA LEU A 66 20.56 -16.17 9.26
C LEU A 66 21.27 -17.50 8.97
N SER A 67 21.31 -17.89 7.69
CA SER A 67 21.84 -19.20 7.28
C SER A 67 23.33 -19.34 7.57
N ALA A 68 24.12 -18.28 7.33
CA ALA A 68 25.55 -18.26 7.62
C ALA A 68 25.81 -18.41 9.13
N THR A 69 25.11 -17.65 9.96
CA THR A 69 25.27 -17.66 11.42
C THR A 69 24.91 -19.03 12.00
N VAL A 70 23.80 -19.62 11.57
CA VAL A 70 23.39 -20.97 12.01
C VAL A 70 24.41 -22.02 11.57
N ALA A 71 24.84 -22.01 10.30
CA ALA A 71 25.79 -23.00 9.80
C ALA A 71 27.15 -22.94 10.53
N VAL A 72 27.67 -21.74 10.77
CA VAL A 72 28.92 -21.52 11.52
C VAL A 72 28.77 -21.92 12.98
N GLY A 73 27.66 -21.57 13.63
CA GLY A 73 27.39 -21.93 15.03
C GLY A 73 27.31 -23.44 15.24
N VAL A 74 26.59 -24.15 14.37
CA VAL A 74 26.47 -25.63 14.40
C VAL A 74 27.84 -26.29 14.19
N ARG A 75 28.65 -25.79 13.26
CA ARG A 75 29.99 -26.32 12.98
C ARG A 75 30.96 -26.12 14.14
N SER A 76 30.89 -24.96 14.79
CA SER A 76 31.73 -24.60 15.94
C SER A 76 31.41 -25.42 17.19
N ALA A 77 30.12 -25.72 17.42
CA ALA A 77 29.66 -26.50 18.57
C ALA A 77 30.11 -27.98 18.55
N ARG A 78 30.45 -28.53 17.38
CA ARG A 78 30.86 -29.94 17.23
C ARG A 78 32.27 -30.27 17.71
N LYS A 79 33.15 -29.28 17.85
CA LYS A 79 34.58 -29.50 18.15
C LYS A 79 34.94 -29.45 19.63
N ARG A 80 33.98 -29.41 20.57
CA ARG A 80 34.29 -29.53 22.02
C ARG A 80 34.14 -30.98 22.49
N PRO A 81 35.23 -31.75 22.65
CA PRO A 81 35.17 -32.97 23.46
C PRO A 81 34.79 -32.60 24.89
N ALA A 82 34.04 -33.47 25.57
CA ALA A 82 33.71 -33.28 26.97
C ALA A 82 35.00 -33.21 27.80
N PRO A 83 35.13 -32.25 28.76
CA PRO A 83 36.23 -32.28 29.71
C PRO A 83 35.96 -33.45 30.67
N GLY A 84 36.44 -34.64 30.31
CA GLY A 84 36.21 -35.86 31.08
C GLY A 84 36.88 -37.12 30.53
N ASP A 85 37.08 -37.24 29.22
CA ASP A 85 37.58 -38.50 28.61
C ASP A 85 39.08 -38.50 28.28
N ALA A 86 39.84 -37.53 28.79
CA ALA A 86 41.30 -37.46 28.60
C ALA A 86 42.05 -37.82 29.90
N ALA A 87 41.84 -39.04 30.38
CA ALA A 87 42.70 -39.67 31.38
C ALA A 87 43.04 -41.10 30.92
N GLY A 88 43.77 -41.18 29.81
CA GLY A 88 44.24 -42.45 29.26
C GLY A 88 45.21 -42.20 28.11
N ASP A 89 46.49 -42.35 28.40
CA ASP A 89 47.65 -42.41 27.50
C ASP A 89 48.12 -41.10 26.83
N ARG A 90 49.23 -40.57 27.38
CA ARG A 90 50.05 -39.51 26.78
C ARG A 90 51.17 -40.16 25.99
N SER A 91 50.94 -40.48 24.73
CA SER A 91 52.03 -40.79 23.79
C SER A 91 51.64 -40.63 22.32
N ASP A 92 51.00 -39.51 21.96
CA ASP A 92 51.00 -39.02 20.57
C ASP A 92 50.65 -37.52 20.58
N LEU A 93 51.62 -36.67 20.26
CA LEU A 93 51.37 -35.25 19.98
C LEU A 93 50.52 -35.17 18.70
N PRO A 94 49.25 -34.73 18.72
CA PRO A 94 48.57 -34.40 17.50
C PRO A 94 49.22 -33.13 16.99
N SER A 95 49.99 -33.28 15.90
CA SER A 95 50.39 -32.17 15.02
C SER A 95 49.27 -31.12 14.96
N ALA A 96 49.64 -29.85 15.13
CA ALA A 96 48.76 -28.71 15.05
C ALA A 96 47.98 -28.76 13.72
N ARG A 97 46.79 -29.38 13.75
CA ARG A 97 45.92 -29.54 12.59
C ARG A 97 45.24 -28.20 12.37
N HIS A 98 45.92 -27.39 11.57
CA HIS A 98 45.48 -26.16 10.92
C HIS A 98 43.97 -25.99 10.94
N TRP A 99 43.54 -25.02 11.75
CA TRP A 99 42.18 -24.87 12.25
C TRP A 99 41.14 -24.58 11.15
N LEU A 100 41.60 -24.16 9.97
CA LEU A 100 40.82 -23.86 8.76
C LEU A 100 41.60 -24.31 7.51
N GLN A 101 41.52 -25.59 7.12
CA GLN A 101 41.87 -25.97 5.74
C GLN A 101 40.69 -25.63 4.84
N PHE A 102 40.67 -24.40 4.33
CA PHE A 102 39.83 -24.04 3.19
C PHE A 102 40.43 -24.70 1.95
N ARG A 103 39.66 -25.55 1.27
CA ARG A 103 39.95 -25.92 -0.12
C ARG A 103 39.69 -24.69 -0.99
N LEU A 104 40.39 -24.56 -2.13
CA LEU A 104 40.20 -23.45 -3.06
C LEU A 104 38.72 -23.26 -3.46
N ILE A 105 37.98 -24.37 -3.59
CA ILE A 105 36.54 -24.42 -3.84
C ILE A 105 35.72 -23.74 -2.73
N ASP A 106 36.20 -23.78 -1.48
CA ASP A 106 35.55 -23.16 -0.33
C ASP A 106 35.68 -21.64 -0.40
N LEU A 107 36.84 -21.16 -0.86
CA LEU A 107 37.06 -19.75 -1.15
C LEU A 107 36.14 -19.29 -2.29
N PHE A 108 35.99 -20.09 -3.36
CA PHE A 108 35.07 -19.76 -4.45
C PHE A 108 33.61 -19.69 -4.03
N LEU A 109 33.13 -20.59 -3.16
CA LEU A 109 31.74 -20.57 -2.69
C LEU A 109 31.49 -19.39 -1.74
N VAL A 110 32.45 -19.06 -0.88
CA VAL A 110 32.40 -17.84 -0.05
C VAL A 110 32.44 -16.59 -0.91
N VAL A 111 33.28 -16.54 -1.95
CA VAL A 111 33.36 -15.42 -2.88
C VAL A 111 32.09 -15.27 -3.71
N LEU A 112 31.46 -16.37 -4.15
CA LEU A 112 30.18 -16.34 -4.85
C LEU A 112 29.08 -15.77 -3.93
N LEU A 113 28.97 -16.29 -2.72
CA LEU A 113 27.98 -15.88 -1.74
C LEU A 113 28.22 -14.43 -1.28
N ALA A 114 29.48 -14.04 -1.07
CA ALA A 114 29.87 -12.66 -0.84
C ALA A 114 29.53 -11.77 -2.04
N GLY A 115 29.77 -12.21 -3.28
CA GLY A 115 29.41 -11.45 -4.48
C GLY A 115 27.92 -11.23 -4.63
N ILE A 116 27.10 -12.25 -4.36
CA ILE A 116 25.64 -12.16 -4.36
C ILE A 116 25.16 -11.22 -3.25
N ILE A 117 25.67 -11.39 -2.03
CA ILE A 117 25.34 -10.51 -0.90
C ILE A 117 25.78 -9.09 -1.22
N THR A 118 26.99 -8.86 -1.71
CA THR A 118 27.49 -7.53 -2.06
C THR A 118 26.65 -6.91 -3.17
N ALA A 119 26.25 -7.65 -4.20
CA ALA A 119 25.36 -7.16 -5.24
C ALA A 119 23.97 -6.78 -4.68
N ALA A 120 23.40 -7.64 -3.84
CA ALA A 120 22.13 -7.37 -3.16
C ALA A 120 22.23 -6.16 -2.21
N VAL A 121 23.30 -6.08 -1.44
CA VAL A 121 23.61 -4.97 -0.53
C VAL A 121 23.80 -3.68 -1.31
N VAL A 122 24.54 -3.68 -2.42
CA VAL A 122 24.72 -2.47 -3.26
C VAL A 122 23.39 -1.99 -3.83
N HIS A 123 22.49 -2.90 -4.21
CA HIS A 123 21.16 -2.53 -4.67
C HIS A 123 20.30 -1.97 -3.52
N VAL A 124 20.31 -2.64 -2.37
CA VAL A 124 19.65 -2.22 -1.14
C VAL A 124 20.18 -0.88 -0.61
N PHE A 125 21.46 -0.55 -0.80
CA PHE A 125 22.04 0.73 -0.40
C PHE A 125 21.74 1.86 -1.41
N ARG A 126 21.41 1.52 -2.66
CA ARG A 126 21.04 2.51 -3.69
C ARG A 126 19.58 2.91 -3.59
N GLU A 127 18.72 2.03 -3.09
CA GLU A 127 17.30 2.31 -2.86
C GLU A 127 17.07 2.66 -1.39
N THR A 128 16.28 3.70 -1.11
CA THR A 128 15.98 4.09 0.28
C THR A 128 15.24 2.93 0.96
N LEU A 129 15.84 2.27 1.95
CA LEU A 129 15.15 1.22 2.69
C LEU A 129 13.93 1.80 3.43
N TRP A 130 12.81 1.06 3.42
CA TRP A 130 11.63 1.36 4.25
C TRP A 130 11.90 1.20 5.76
N CYS A 131 12.90 0.41 6.14
CA CYS A 131 13.29 0.15 7.53
C CYS A 131 14.77 0.46 7.76
N SER A 132 15.16 0.69 9.02
CA SER A 132 16.58 0.81 9.34
C SER A 132 17.29 -0.50 9.03
N TRP A 133 18.38 -0.43 8.28
CA TRP A 133 19.24 -1.60 8.00
C TRP A 133 19.67 -2.31 9.29
N TRP A 134 19.84 -1.54 10.37
CA TRP A 134 20.21 -2.07 11.68
C TRP A 134 19.14 -2.98 12.27
N ASP A 135 17.86 -2.68 12.05
CA ASP A 135 16.75 -3.47 12.58
C ASP A 135 16.66 -4.81 11.86
N MET A 136 16.87 -4.81 10.54
CA MET A 136 16.91 -6.04 9.74
C MET A 136 18.07 -6.95 10.17
N VAL A 137 19.27 -6.38 10.36
CA VAL A 137 20.44 -7.14 10.83
C VAL A 137 20.20 -7.69 12.23
N LEU A 138 19.75 -6.85 13.16
CA LEU A 138 19.51 -7.24 14.54
C LEU A 138 18.47 -8.37 14.63
N THR A 139 17.38 -8.26 13.87
CA THR A 139 16.35 -9.30 13.78
C THR A 139 16.92 -10.59 13.21
N SER A 140 17.70 -10.52 12.12
CA SER A 140 18.30 -11.71 11.48
C SER A 140 19.26 -12.47 12.41
N VAL A 141 20.08 -11.75 13.16
CA VAL A 141 21.04 -12.31 14.11
C VAL A 141 20.32 -12.90 15.31
N SER A 142 19.31 -12.20 15.85
CA SER A 142 18.49 -12.69 16.96
C SER A 142 17.77 -13.98 16.60
N SER A 143 17.19 -14.06 15.39
CA SER A 143 16.59 -15.28 14.87
C SER A 143 17.59 -16.42 14.69
N ALA A 144 18.83 -16.12 14.28
CA ALA A 144 19.89 -17.13 14.18
C ALA A 144 20.25 -17.73 15.54
N PHE A 145 20.35 -16.90 16.58
CA PHE A 145 20.60 -17.37 17.94
C PHE A 145 19.45 -18.21 18.49
N ALA A 146 18.20 -17.85 18.20
CA ALA A 146 17.03 -18.65 18.55
C ALA A 146 17.05 -20.03 17.86
N ALA A 147 17.40 -20.08 16.57
CA ALA A 147 17.58 -21.33 15.84
C ALA A 147 18.70 -22.19 16.44
N LEU A 148 19.84 -21.61 16.79
CA LEU A 148 20.95 -22.31 17.45
C LEU A 148 20.57 -22.84 18.84
N ALA A 149 19.81 -22.06 19.62
CA ALA A 149 19.28 -22.48 20.91
C ALA A 149 18.33 -23.68 20.75
N ALA A 150 17.46 -23.67 19.73
CA ALA A 150 16.60 -24.81 19.40
C ALA A 150 17.40 -26.06 19.01
N VAL A 151 18.44 -25.92 18.17
CA VAL A 151 19.35 -27.02 17.82
C VAL A 151 20.05 -27.58 19.07
N TRP A 152 20.54 -26.71 19.96
CA TRP A 152 21.17 -27.15 21.21
C TRP A 152 20.19 -27.75 22.22
N PHE A 153 18.93 -27.32 22.23
CA PHE A 153 17.91 -27.94 23.05
C PHE A 153 17.66 -29.39 22.64
N VAL A 154 17.48 -29.61 21.33
CA VAL A 154 17.21 -30.93 20.75
C VAL A 154 18.42 -31.86 20.84
N PHE A 155 19.63 -31.38 20.51
CA PHE A 155 20.82 -32.22 20.39
C PHE A 155 21.84 -32.10 21.54
N GLY A 156 21.64 -31.19 22.50
CA GLY A 156 22.58 -30.96 23.60
C GLY A 156 22.63 -32.11 24.60
N GLN A 157 23.65 -32.10 25.47
CA GLN A 157 23.82 -33.07 26.57
C GLN A 157 23.73 -32.44 27.98
N ARG A 158 23.56 -31.11 28.09
CA ARG A 158 23.45 -30.40 29.39
C ARG A 158 22.12 -30.65 30.11
N ARG A 159 22.04 -30.34 31.41
CA ARG A 159 20.80 -30.44 32.22
C ARG A 159 19.64 -29.66 31.56
N LEU A 160 18.45 -30.28 31.56
CA LEU A 160 17.23 -29.79 30.91
C LEU A 160 16.91 -28.32 31.24
N VAL A 161 17.09 -27.93 32.50
CA VAL A 161 16.85 -26.56 33.01
C VAL A 161 17.62 -25.50 32.21
N TRP A 162 18.91 -25.72 31.95
CA TRP A 162 19.73 -24.77 31.18
C TRP A 162 19.33 -24.69 29.71
N ARG A 163 18.72 -25.75 29.17
CA ARG A 163 18.20 -25.74 27.80
C ARG A 163 16.91 -24.94 27.70
N CYS A 164 16.03 -25.06 28.70
CA CYS A 164 14.81 -24.27 28.78
C CYS A 164 15.12 -22.77 28.94
N VAL A 165 16.09 -22.42 29.80
CA VAL A 165 16.51 -21.02 30.00
C VAL A 165 17.07 -20.40 28.71
N LEU A 166 17.90 -21.13 27.96
CA LEU A 166 18.46 -20.66 26.70
C LEU A 166 17.37 -20.45 25.63
N ILE A 167 16.41 -21.38 25.52
CA ILE A 167 15.27 -21.22 24.62
C ILE A 167 14.47 -19.98 25.00
N ILE A 168 14.02 -19.87 26.25
CA ILE A 168 13.16 -18.78 26.70
C ILE A 168 13.85 -17.43 26.50
N GLY A 169 15.14 -17.33 26.84
CA GLY A 169 15.94 -16.12 26.62
C GLY A 169 16.08 -15.76 25.14
N SER A 170 16.28 -16.75 24.26
CA SER A 170 16.37 -16.51 22.81
C SER A 170 15.03 -16.14 22.17
N THR A 171 13.93 -16.72 22.64
CA THR A 171 12.56 -16.35 22.23
C THR A 171 12.23 -14.93 22.67
N ALA A 172 12.57 -14.56 23.91
CA ALA A 172 12.37 -13.20 24.42
C ALA A 172 13.20 -12.17 23.64
N ALA A 173 14.46 -12.48 23.31
CA ALA A 173 15.32 -11.61 22.50
C ALA A 173 14.79 -11.44 21.07
N MET A 174 14.27 -12.51 20.46
CA MET A 174 13.67 -12.46 19.12
C MET A 174 12.35 -11.66 19.13
N ALA A 175 11.51 -11.82 20.15
CA ALA A 175 10.30 -11.00 20.36
C ALA A 175 10.64 -9.52 20.53
N ALA A 176 11.67 -9.21 21.34
CA ALA A 176 12.14 -7.84 21.52
C ALA A 176 12.67 -7.25 20.20
N SER A 177 13.42 -8.00 19.39
CA SER A 177 13.90 -7.50 18.08
C SER A 177 12.76 -7.17 17.12
N TRP A 178 11.65 -7.93 17.16
CA TRP A 178 10.48 -7.68 16.31
C TRP A 178 9.73 -6.40 16.72
N THR A 179 9.71 -6.07 18.01
CA THR A 179 9.15 -4.79 18.50
C THR A 179 9.99 -3.57 18.14
N VAL A 180 11.25 -3.77 17.73
CA VAL A 180 12.19 -2.69 17.40
C VAL A 180 12.20 -2.36 15.91
N GLY A 181 11.83 -3.29 15.01
CA GLY A 181 11.67 -2.97 13.60
C GLY A 181 10.87 -3.99 12.79
N ASP A 182 9.74 -3.53 12.26
CA ASP A 182 8.87 -4.29 11.37
C ASP A 182 9.33 -4.17 9.90
N TRP A 183 10.45 -4.81 9.59
CA TRP A 183 11.02 -4.75 8.23
C TRP A 183 10.14 -5.41 7.15
N LEU A 184 9.16 -6.23 7.55
CA LEU A 184 8.17 -6.85 6.66
C LEU A 184 6.94 -5.96 6.42
N GLY A 185 6.79 -4.87 7.20
CA GLY A 185 5.63 -3.96 7.15
C GLY A 185 4.32 -4.61 7.60
N VAL A 186 4.37 -5.68 8.41
CA VAL A 186 3.19 -6.41 8.88
C VAL A 186 2.19 -5.51 9.62
N ALA A 187 2.69 -4.57 10.43
CA ALA A 187 1.91 -3.64 11.24
C ALA A 187 1.31 -2.49 10.42
N ASP A 188 1.90 -2.16 9.26
CA ASP A 188 1.38 -1.11 8.37
C ASP A 188 0.22 -1.63 7.49
N TRP A 189 0.24 -2.93 7.14
CA TRP A 189 -0.71 -3.54 6.19
C TRP A 189 -1.88 -4.28 6.85
N LEU A 190 -1.78 -4.62 8.14
CA LEU A 190 -2.86 -5.23 8.91
C LEU A 190 -3.19 -4.31 10.09
N PRO A 191 -4.47 -3.94 10.31
CA PRO A 191 -4.92 -3.27 11.53
C PRO A 191 -4.96 -4.30 12.67
N VAL A 192 -3.81 -4.84 13.00
CA VAL A 192 -3.58 -5.91 13.94
C VAL A 192 -2.73 -5.32 15.06
N ASP A 193 -3.21 -5.42 16.30
CA ASP A 193 -2.45 -4.98 17.48
C ASP A 193 -1.04 -5.59 17.45
N ARG A 194 -0.04 -4.77 17.82
CA ARG A 194 1.38 -5.18 17.94
C ARG A 194 1.55 -6.47 18.76
N ASP A 195 0.58 -6.79 19.61
CA ASP A 195 0.51 -7.99 20.44
C ASP A 195 0.41 -9.31 19.66
N LEU A 196 -0.11 -9.33 18.42
CA LEU A 196 -0.11 -10.55 17.59
C LEU A 196 1.31 -10.93 17.11
N GLY A 197 2.23 -9.97 17.08
CA GLY A 197 3.67 -10.22 16.95
C GLY A 197 4.27 -11.08 18.05
N LEU A 198 3.72 -11.00 19.26
CA LEU A 198 4.16 -11.81 20.40
C LEU A 198 3.76 -13.28 20.24
N LEU A 199 2.78 -13.60 19.38
CA LEU A 199 2.40 -14.98 19.02
C LEU A 199 3.28 -15.55 17.90
N TYR A 200 3.77 -14.71 16.99
CA TYR A 200 4.64 -15.11 15.87
C TYR A 200 5.93 -15.81 16.31
N VAL A 201 6.60 -15.24 17.30
CA VAL A 201 7.91 -15.68 17.80
C VAL A 201 7.87 -17.05 18.51
N PRO A 202 6.92 -17.33 19.42
CA PRO A 202 6.77 -18.67 20.00
C PRO A 202 6.28 -19.70 18.97
N CYS A 203 5.39 -19.35 18.03
CA CYS A 203 4.90 -20.28 17.00
C CYS A 203 6.01 -20.75 16.06
N SER A 204 6.85 -19.84 15.55
CA SER A 204 8.02 -20.18 14.73
C SER A 204 9.02 -21.07 15.46
N LEU A 205 9.30 -20.77 16.72
CA LEU A 205 10.25 -21.54 17.52
C LEU A 205 9.73 -22.95 17.87
N TRP A 206 8.44 -23.08 18.20
CA TRP A 206 7.79 -24.39 18.43
C TRP A 206 7.74 -25.23 17.16
N LEU A 207 7.50 -24.63 16.00
CA LEU A 207 7.51 -25.33 14.71
C LEU A 207 8.92 -25.83 14.34
N VAL A 208 9.96 -25.02 14.58
CA VAL A 208 11.37 -25.43 14.41
C VAL A 208 11.71 -26.60 15.33
N ILE A 209 11.35 -26.52 16.61
CA ILE A 209 11.58 -27.61 17.58
C ILE A 209 10.87 -28.88 17.13
N TRP A 210 9.60 -28.78 16.73
CA TRP A 210 8.81 -29.92 16.27
C TRP A 210 9.40 -30.59 15.02
N LEU A 211 9.82 -29.79 14.03
CA LEU A 211 10.46 -30.28 12.81
C LEU A 211 11.83 -30.91 13.08
N LEU A 212 12.65 -30.30 13.94
CA LEU A 212 13.95 -30.87 14.35
C LEU A 212 13.78 -32.20 15.10
N LEU A 213 12.78 -32.31 15.99
CA LEU A 213 12.44 -33.56 16.68
C LEU A 213 12.01 -34.65 15.68
N ARG A 214 11.18 -34.31 14.68
CA ARG A 214 10.79 -35.21 13.59
C ARG A 214 11.97 -35.63 12.70
N PHE A 215 12.83 -34.70 12.28
CA PHE A 215 14.03 -35.00 11.48
C PHE A 215 15.05 -35.85 12.24
N GLY A 216 15.24 -35.57 13.54
CA GLY A 216 16.06 -36.40 14.43
C GLY A 216 15.52 -37.83 14.62
N CYS A 217 14.20 -38.03 14.43
CA CYS A 217 13.58 -39.35 14.44
C CYS A 217 13.61 -40.06 13.07
N VAL A 218 13.73 -39.33 11.96
CA VAL A 218 13.65 -39.88 10.58
C VAL A 218 15.03 -40.16 9.97
N SER A 219 16.09 -39.53 10.45
CA SER A 219 17.45 -39.81 9.98
C SER A 219 18.32 -40.23 11.16
N PRO A 220 18.82 -41.48 11.23
CA PRO A 220 19.91 -41.83 12.13
C PRO A 220 21.18 -41.18 11.57
N VAL A 221 21.28 -39.85 11.69
CA VAL A 221 22.56 -39.17 11.59
C VAL A 221 23.31 -39.67 12.81
N ASN A 222 24.34 -40.49 12.57
CA ASN A 222 25.27 -41.00 13.57
C ASN A 222 25.95 -39.85 14.35
N TRP A 223 25.19 -39.22 15.25
CA TRP A 223 25.70 -38.63 16.47
C TRP A 223 25.73 -39.78 17.49
N PRO A 224 26.73 -39.88 18.39
CA PRO A 224 26.93 -41.06 19.21
C PRO A 224 25.84 -41.13 20.29
N THR A 225 24.66 -41.59 19.91
CA THR A 225 23.67 -42.12 20.82
C THR A 225 23.74 -43.63 20.68
N SER A 226 24.14 -44.30 21.76
CA SER A 226 24.24 -45.75 21.90
C SER A 226 22.88 -46.48 21.81
N ALA A 227 21.86 -45.88 21.20
CA ALA A 227 20.51 -46.39 21.15
C ALA A 227 20.23 -47.07 19.79
N LYS A 228 20.26 -48.41 19.79
CA LYS A 228 19.84 -49.27 18.67
C LYS A 228 18.43 -48.87 18.19
N SER A 229 18.30 -48.37 16.97
CA SER A 229 17.00 -48.02 16.37
C SER A 229 16.19 -49.28 16.04
N LYS A 230 14.95 -49.39 16.56
CA LYS A 230 13.99 -50.45 16.19
C LYS A 230 13.45 -50.24 14.76
N PRO A 231 13.14 -51.31 14.00
CA PRO A 231 12.61 -51.17 12.64
C PRO A 231 11.22 -50.53 12.62
N ALA A 232 11.01 -49.58 11.70
CA ALA A 232 9.75 -48.86 11.54
C ALA A 232 8.61 -49.78 11.05
N LYS A 233 7.41 -49.68 11.69
CA LYS A 233 6.21 -50.48 11.38
C LYS A 233 5.70 -50.24 9.95
N PRO A 234 5.10 -51.24 9.26
CA PRO A 234 4.69 -51.16 7.86
C PRO A 234 3.67 -50.03 7.54
N TRP A 235 2.78 -49.68 8.47
CA TRP A 235 1.87 -48.52 8.35
C TRP A 235 2.60 -47.18 8.16
N SER A 236 3.82 -47.02 8.70
CA SER A 236 4.61 -45.78 8.55
C SER A 236 5.17 -45.59 7.12
N ARG A 237 5.22 -46.68 6.33
CA ARG A 237 5.71 -46.66 4.94
C ARG A 237 4.61 -46.26 3.96
N TRP A 238 3.36 -46.57 4.27
CA TRP A 238 2.19 -46.14 3.48
C TRP A 238 1.85 -44.67 3.72
N THR A 239 1.86 -44.24 4.99
CA THR A 239 1.64 -42.83 5.36
C THR A 239 2.71 -41.92 4.76
N SER A 240 3.99 -42.31 4.74
CA SER A 240 5.05 -41.52 4.09
C SER A 240 5.02 -41.52 2.56
N ARG A 241 4.45 -42.55 1.91
CA ARG A 241 4.39 -42.63 0.44
C ARG A 241 3.22 -41.87 -0.18
N ILE A 242 2.15 -41.62 0.57
CA ILE A 242 0.97 -40.89 0.09
C ILE A 242 0.89 -39.51 0.75
N LEU A 243 0.97 -39.42 2.08
CA LEU A 243 0.79 -38.13 2.76
C LEU A 243 1.92 -37.16 2.46
N LEU A 244 3.16 -37.62 2.25
CA LEU A 244 4.27 -36.73 1.93
C LEU A 244 4.11 -36.08 0.55
N PRO A 245 3.93 -36.81 -0.57
CA PRO A 245 3.69 -36.17 -1.86
C PRO A 245 2.38 -35.38 -1.89
N THR A 246 1.29 -35.85 -1.26
CA THR A 246 0.06 -35.06 -1.16
C THR A 246 0.29 -33.76 -0.40
N PHE A 247 1.01 -33.79 0.74
CA PHE A 247 1.37 -32.58 1.48
C PHE A 247 2.29 -31.67 0.66
N THR A 248 3.28 -32.22 -0.04
CA THR A 248 4.17 -31.45 -0.92
C THR A 248 3.43 -30.79 -2.07
N VAL A 249 2.43 -31.45 -2.66
CA VAL A 249 1.59 -30.85 -3.71
C VAL A 249 0.67 -29.77 -3.14
N LEU A 250 -0.03 -30.07 -2.04
CA LEU A 250 -0.95 -29.14 -1.40
C LEU A 250 -0.27 -27.88 -0.84
N THR A 251 1.00 -27.97 -0.46
CA THR A 251 1.79 -26.81 0.02
C THR A 251 2.64 -26.18 -1.08
N GLY A 252 3.23 -26.98 -1.96
CA GLY A 252 4.13 -26.52 -3.01
C GLY A 252 3.42 -25.82 -4.17
N CYS A 253 2.21 -26.26 -4.56
CA CYS A 253 1.48 -25.62 -5.66
C CYS A 253 1.04 -24.19 -5.31
N PRO A 254 0.44 -23.89 -4.13
CA PRO A 254 0.14 -22.51 -3.74
C PRO A 254 1.39 -21.64 -3.62
N ILE A 255 2.48 -22.14 -3.04
CA ILE A 255 3.74 -21.39 -2.91
C ILE A 255 4.34 -21.10 -4.29
N GLY A 256 4.33 -22.08 -5.21
CA GLY A 256 4.77 -21.88 -6.58
C GLY A 256 3.91 -20.89 -7.35
N TRP A 257 2.59 -20.89 -7.13
CA TRP A 257 1.69 -19.90 -7.70
C TRP A 257 2.00 -18.49 -7.17
N ILE A 258 2.13 -18.30 -5.85
CA ILE A 258 2.53 -17.02 -5.23
C ILE A 258 3.85 -16.54 -5.82
N TYR A 259 4.83 -17.44 -5.95
CA TYR A 259 6.13 -17.11 -6.53
C TYR A 259 6.05 -16.56 -7.95
N VAL A 260 5.21 -17.16 -8.79
CA VAL A 260 5.00 -16.68 -10.17
C VAL A 260 4.34 -15.30 -10.18
N GLN A 261 3.44 -15.00 -9.24
CA GLN A 261 2.86 -13.66 -9.12
C GLN A 261 3.91 -12.62 -8.70
N LEU A 262 4.78 -12.96 -7.75
CA LEU A 262 5.87 -12.10 -7.28
C LEU A 262 6.97 -11.87 -8.32
N ALA A 263 7.15 -12.80 -9.26
CA ALA A 263 8.20 -12.74 -10.28
C ALA A 263 7.79 -11.91 -11.52
N ARG A 264 6.63 -11.26 -11.49
CA ARG A 264 6.16 -10.40 -12.57
C ARG A 264 7.13 -9.22 -12.78
N PRO A 265 7.36 -8.77 -14.03
CA PRO A 265 8.20 -7.61 -14.27
C PRO A 265 7.61 -6.36 -13.62
N LEU A 266 8.48 -5.50 -13.08
CA LEU A 266 8.06 -4.17 -12.63
C LEU A 266 7.60 -3.33 -13.83
N PRO A 267 6.61 -2.45 -13.63
CA PRO A 267 6.16 -1.52 -14.64
C PRO A 267 7.22 -0.46 -14.92
N THR A 268 7.06 0.25 -16.04
CA THR A 268 7.94 1.35 -16.43
C THR A 268 7.59 2.61 -15.65
N LYS A 269 8.60 3.29 -15.09
CA LYS A 269 8.42 4.58 -14.42
C LYS A 269 7.85 5.59 -15.40
N VAL A 270 6.73 6.21 -15.03
CA VAL A 270 6.14 7.34 -15.75
C VAL A 270 7.00 8.58 -15.47
N LEU A 271 7.45 9.25 -16.54
CA LEU A 271 8.19 10.50 -16.48
C LEU A 271 7.28 11.66 -16.86
N VAL A 272 7.54 12.83 -16.28
CA VAL A 272 6.84 14.07 -16.65
C VAL A 272 7.23 14.44 -18.08
N THR A 273 6.23 14.70 -18.92
CA THR A 273 6.38 15.11 -20.32
C THR A 273 6.06 16.60 -20.53
N ALA A 274 5.45 17.27 -19.55
CA ALA A 274 5.15 18.70 -19.63
C ALA A 274 6.39 19.56 -19.39
N ASP A 275 6.76 20.40 -20.36
CA ASP A 275 7.82 21.42 -20.23
C ASP A 275 7.40 22.71 -20.98
N PRO A 276 7.13 23.82 -20.28
CA PRO A 276 7.13 23.99 -18.82
C PRO A 276 5.90 23.36 -18.15
N ASN A 277 6.08 22.81 -16.94
CA ASN A 277 5.00 22.21 -16.15
C ASN A 277 4.32 23.25 -15.23
N GLY A 278 3.02 23.50 -15.43
CA GLY A 278 2.22 24.37 -14.57
C GLY A 278 2.11 23.85 -13.13
N PHE A 279 2.26 22.54 -12.91
CA PHE A 279 2.20 21.94 -11.58
C PHE A 279 3.25 22.52 -10.61
N ASP A 280 4.46 22.81 -11.12
CA ASP A 280 5.52 23.41 -10.30
C ASP A 280 5.14 24.81 -9.81
N ASP A 281 4.45 25.58 -10.65
CA ASP A 281 3.96 26.91 -10.29
C ASP A 281 2.80 26.84 -9.30
N LEU A 282 1.90 25.85 -9.42
CA LEU A 282 0.87 25.56 -8.42
C LEU A 282 1.52 25.23 -7.06
N MET A 283 2.54 24.38 -7.05
CA MET A 283 3.26 24.04 -5.82
C MET A 283 3.92 25.26 -5.17
N ARG A 284 4.50 26.16 -5.96
CA ARG A 284 5.05 27.43 -5.47
C ARG A 284 3.97 28.34 -4.90
N ALA A 285 2.80 28.44 -5.56
CA ALA A 285 1.68 29.25 -5.10
C ALA A 285 1.14 28.75 -3.75
N GLY A 286 1.03 27.44 -3.55
CA GLY A 286 0.52 26.88 -2.30
C GLY A 286 1.54 26.82 -1.16
N THR A 287 2.82 27.08 -1.41
CA THR A 287 3.89 26.87 -0.41
C THR A 287 3.74 27.81 0.80
N SER A 288 3.43 29.09 0.59
CA SER A 288 3.21 30.05 1.68
C SER A 288 1.94 29.74 2.49
N LEU A 289 0.97 29.02 1.90
CA LEU A 289 -0.33 28.75 2.50
C LEU A 289 -0.39 27.51 3.40
N VAL A 290 0.64 26.65 3.41
CA VAL A 290 0.60 25.38 4.18
C VAL A 290 0.52 25.63 5.68
N ASN A 291 1.23 26.66 6.16
CA ASN A 291 1.28 27.02 7.58
C ASN A 291 0.43 28.25 7.90
N THR A 292 -0.31 28.76 6.92
CA THR A 292 -1.18 29.92 7.10
C THR A 292 -2.55 29.45 7.53
N GLN A 293 -3.06 30.04 8.61
CA GLN A 293 -4.43 29.82 9.01
C GLN A 293 -5.36 30.59 8.06
N VAL A 294 -5.95 29.86 7.10
CA VAL A 294 -6.99 30.42 6.24
C VAL A 294 -8.23 30.67 7.12
N PRO A 295 -8.80 31.89 7.12
CA PRO A 295 -10.06 32.14 7.80
C PRO A 295 -11.14 31.18 7.28
N ASP A 296 -11.98 30.69 8.18
CA ASP A 296 -13.15 29.92 7.80
C ASP A 296 -14.08 30.82 6.96
N ALA A 297 -14.31 30.44 5.71
CA ALA A 297 -14.94 31.31 4.72
C ALA A 297 -16.37 31.72 5.13
N GLU A 298 -17.12 30.80 5.74
CA GLU A 298 -18.51 31.04 6.13
C GLU A 298 -18.62 31.84 7.44
N THR A 299 -17.74 31.62 8.41
CA THR A 299 -17.85 32.24 9.73
C THR A 299 -17.03 33.51 9.92
N ALA A 300 -15.97 33.73 9.14
CA ALA A 300 -15.14 34.93 9.23
C ALA A 300 -15.91 36.20 8.83
N THR A 301 -15.49 37.36 9.32
CA THR A 301 -16.09 38.65 8.90
C THR A 301 -15.65 39.05 7.50
N THR A 302 -16.47 39.83 6.79
CA THR A 302 -16.14 40.32 5.43
C THR A 302 -14.82 41.11 5.41
N GLU A 303 -14.57 41.93 6.43
CA GLU A 303 -13.32 42.70 6.58
C GLU A 303 -12.09 41.78 6.74
N THR A 304 -12.25 40.67 7.47
CA THR A 304 -11.18 39.67 7.65
C THR A 304 -10.87 38.98 6.33
N LEU A 305 -11.90 38.56 5.59
CA LEU A 305 -11.74 37.95 4.27
C LEU A 305 -11.09 38.93 3.29
N GLU A 306 -11.52 40.18 3.26
CA GLU A 306 -10.94 41.22 2.39
C GLU A 306 -9.46 41.44 2.68
N ALA A 307 -9.08 41.62 3.95
CA ALA A 307 -7.68 41.75 4.34
C ALA A 307 -6.86 40.50 3.99
N PHE A 308 -7.42 39.32 4.19
CA PHE A 308 -6.76 38.04 3.88
C PHE A 308 -6.53 37.89 2.37
N ILE A 309 -7.55 38.13 1.55
CA ILE A 309 -7.47 38.02 0.09
C ILE A 309 -6.56 39.10 -0.50
N ALA A 310 -6.57 40.32 0.03
CA ALA A 310 -5.64 41.38 -0.36
C ALA A 310 -4.18 40.98 -0.10
N GLY A 311 -3.91 40.29 1.03
CA GLY A 311 -2.58 39.79 1.39
C GLY A 311 -2.06 38.65 0.50
N HIS A 312 -2.93 37.94 -0.23
CA HIS A 312 -2.58 36.75 -1.01
C HIS A 312 -2.85 36.87 -2.52
N GLN A 313 -2.96 38.10 -3.04
CA GLN A 313 -3.13 38.35 -4.48
C GLN A 313 -1.97 37.80 -5.33
N GLY A 314 -0.76 37.73 -4.77
CA GLY A 314 0.42 37.17 -5.44
C GLY A 314 0.28 35.67 -5.68
N GLU A 315 -0.21 34.93 -4.69
CA GLU A 315 -0.51 33.51 -4.76
C GLU A 315 -1.62 33.21 -5.77
N LEU A 316 -2.74 33.97 -5.72
CA LEU A 316 -3.83 33.85 -6.69
C LEU A 316 -3.36 34.09 -8.12
N SER A 317 -2.58 35.15 -8.34
CA SER A 317 -2.05 35.48 -9.67
C SER A 317 -1.11 34.40 -10.20
N ARG A 318 -0.25 33.83 -9.34
CA ARG A 318 0.64 32.73 -9.71
C ARG A 318 -0.14 31.47 -10.06
N MET A 319 -1.14 31.12 -9.26
CA MET A 319 -2.01 29.97 -9.53
C MET A 319 -2.77 30.14 -10.85
N ARG A 320 -3.41 31.29 -11.10
CA ARG A 320 -4.10 31.58 -12.38
C ARG A 320 -3.16 31.49 -13.59
N THR A 321 -1.91 31.90 -13.44
CA THR A 321 -0.88 31.77 -14.48
C THR A 321 -0.50 30.30 -14.70
N ALA A 322 -0.42 29.52 -13.63
CA ALA A 322 -0.14 28.09 -13.69
C ALA A 322 -1.25 27.32 -14.40
N LEU A 323 -2.52 27.65 -14.13
CA LEU A 323 -3.69 27.00 -14.72
C LEU A 323 -3.84 27.17 -16.24
N ARG A 324 -3.01 28.03 -16.85
CA ARG A 324 -2.93 28.25 -18.30
C ARG A 324 -1.86 27.40 -18.98
N LYS A 325 -1.10 26.61 -18.21
CA LYS A 325 -0.01 25.76 -18.69
C LYS A 325 -0.43 24.29 -18.61
N PRO A 326 0.15 23.40 -19.43
CA PRO A 326 -0.01 21.96 -19.21
C PRO A 326 0.49 21.61 -17.80
N CYS A 327 -0.33 20.88 -17.04
CA CYS A 327 0.00 20.41 -15.71
C CYS A 327 0.11 18.89 -15.68
N GLN A 328 1.15 18.39 -15.02
CA GLN A 328 1.32 16.97 -14.77
C GLN A 328 2.01 16.75 -13.42
N VAL A 329 1.46 15.89 -12.57
CA VAL A 329 2.06 15.57 -11.27
C VAL A 329 3.39 14.82 -11.46
N PRO A 330 4.52 15.31 -10.91
CA PRO A 330 5.76 14.55 -10.86
C PRO A 330 5.66 13.44 -9.81
N LEU A 331 5.71 12.18 -10.26
CA LEU A 331 5.72 11.03 -9.37
C LEU A 331 7.12 10.76 -8.83
N ASP A 332 7.27 10.87 -7.51
CA ASP A 332 8.44 10.37 -6.79
C ASP A 332 8.17 8.93 -6.35
N TYR A 333 9.02 8.01 -6.78
CA TYR A 333 8.91 6.57 -6.47
C TYR A 333 9.77 6.18 -5.25
N SER A 334 10.23 7.17 -4.47
CA SER A 334 10.96 6.90 -3.24
C SER A 334 10.01 6.49 -2.09
N PRO A 335 10.40 5.53 -1.24
CA PRO A 335 9.70 5.19 0.00
C PRO A 335 9.34 6.36 0.93
N SER A 336 10.19 7.38 0.94
CA SER A 336 10.05 8.59 1.74
C SER A 336 9.22 9.67 1.06
N ALA A 337 8.70 9.42 -0.15
CA ALA A 337 7.81 10.30 -0.89
C ALA A 337 6.45 10.37 -0.18
N MET A 338 6.44 10.88 1.03
CA MET A 338 5.22 11.13 1.77
C MET A 338 4.46 12.20 0.97
N ILE A 339 3.41 11.79 0.26
CA ILE A 339 2.63 12.61 -0.69
C ILE A 339 1.92 13.79 0.00
N LEU A 340 1.85 13.77 1.34
CA LEU A 340 1.13 14.73 2.17
C LEU A 340 1.42 16.22 1.88
N PRO A 341 2.67 16.68 1.64
CA PRO A 341 2.93 18.10 1.42
C PRO A 341 2.31 18.65 0.13
N ARG A 342 2.29 17.88 -0.97
CA ARG A 342 1.76 18.38 -2.25
C ARG A 342 0.23 18.51 -2.20
N VAL A 343 -0.45 17.49 -1.66
CA VAL A 343 -1.91 17.50 -1.54
C VAL A 343 -2.38 18.56 -0.55
N GLN A 344 -1.61 18.83 0.51
CA GLN A 344 -1.91 19.91 1.45
C GLN A 344 -1.83 21.29 0.78
N ARG A 345 -0.86 21.52 -0.11
CA ARG A 345 -0.75 22.78 -0.88
C ARG A 345 -1.96 23.01 -1.78
N LEU A 346 -2.42 21.97 -2.50
CA LEU A 346 -3.62 22.06 -3.34
C LEU A 346 -4.87 22.38 -2.51
N ARG A 347 -5.04 21.71 -1.36
CA ARG A 347 -6.15 21.98 -0.43
C ARG A 347 -6.11 23.41 0.11
N SER A 348 -4.92 23.94 0.43
CA SER A 348 -4.77 25.32 0.87
C SER A 348 -5.12 26.32 -0.23
N LEU A 349 -4.76 26.05 -1.50
CA LEU A 349 -5.18 26.88 -2.64
C LEU A 349 -6.69 26.84 -2.86
N ALA A 350 -7.32 25.67 -2.75
CA ALA A 350 -8.77 25.53 -2.84
C ALA A 350 -9.51 26.33 -1.76
N ARG A 351 -9.01 26.31 -0.51
CA ARG A 351 -9.54 27.14 0.59
C ARG A 351 -9.35 28.64 0.36
N LEU A 352 -8.24 29.03 -0.27
CA LEU A 352 -8.02 30.43 -0.66
C LEU A 352 -9.05 30.88 -1.71
N LEU A 353 -9.34 30.02 -2.71
CA LEU A 353 -10.38 30.27 -3.70
C LEU A 353 -11.78 30.30 -3.08
N GLU A 354 -12.08 29.41 -2.14
CA GLU A 354 -13.34 29.40 -1.38
C GLU A 354 -13.54 30.72 -0.65
N ALA A 355 -12.52 31.20 0.08
CA ALA A 355 -12.56 32.49 0.76
C ALA A 355 -12.78 33.67 -0.21
N ASP A 356 -12.15 33.66 -1.40
CA ASP A 356 -12.32 34.69 -2.43
C ASP A 356 -13.75 34.66 -3.02
N SER A 357 -14.27 33.46 -3.27
CA SER A 357 -15.64 33.24 -3.76
C SER A 357 -16.69 33.76 -2.77
N VAL A 358 -16.54 33.42 -1.48
CA VAL A 358 -17.45 33.89 -0.43
C VAL A 358 -17.36 35.40 -0.25
N LEU A 359 -16.16 35.98 -0.32
CA LEU A 359 -15.98 37.44 -0.30
C LEU A 359 -16.70 38.10 -1.49
N ALA A 360 -16.54 37.57 -2.70
CA ALA A 360 -17.22 38.06 -3.89
C ALA A 360 -18.75 37.97 -3.76
N ARG A 361 -19.28 36.83 -3.26
CA ARG A 361 -20.71 36.64 -2.98
C ARG A 361 -21.24 37.68 -1.99
N ARG A 362 -20.54 37.92 -0.88
CA ARG A 362 -20.92 38.93 0.14
C ARG A 362 -20.90 40.37 -0.38
N GLN A 363 -20.08 40.64 -1.39
CA GLN A 363 -20.03 41.93 -2.09
C GLN A 363 -21.04 42.01 -3.25
N MET A 364 -21.94 41.03 -3.39
CA MET A 364 -22.90 40.90 -4.49
C MET A 364 -22.23 40.79 -5.88
N ARG A 365 -20.97 40.37 -5.93
CA ARG A 365 -20.24 40.07 -7.17
C ARG A 365 -20.43 38.60 -7.55
N PHE A 366 -21.69 38.19 -7.76
CA PHE A 366 -22.09 36.80 -8.00
C PHE A 366 -21.41 36.18 -9.24
N HIS A 367 -21.20 36.99 -10.28
CA HIS A 367 -20.47 36.57 -11.48
C HIS A 367 -19.02 36.17 -11.16
N ASP A 368 -18.31 37.01 -10.40
CA ASP A 368 -16.93 36.74 -10.02
C ASP A 368 -16.85 35.49 -9.14
N ALA A 369 -17.80 35.32 -8.19
CA ALA A 369 -17.87 34.15 -7.33
C ALA A 369 -18.04 32.84 -8.13
N ALA A 370 -18.92 32.82 -9.13
CA ALA A 370 -19.10 31.67 -9.99
C ALA A 370 -17.82 31.36 -10.82
N ARG A 371 -17.15 32.38 -11.37
CA ARG A 371 -15.88 32.20 -12.09
C ARG A 371 -14.75 31.69 -11.20
N ILE A 372 -14.68 32.16 -9.96
CA ILE A 372 -13.74 31.62 -8.95
C ILE A 372 -14.04 30.14 -8.68
N GLY A 373 -15.31 29.74 -8.65
CA GLY A 373 -15.70 28.33 -8.59
C GLY A 373 -15.20 27.51 -9.79
N VAL A 374 -15.29 28.05 -11.01
CA VAL A 374 -14.70 27.43 -12.21
C VAL A 374 -13.17 27.33 -12.11
N GLU A 375 -12.49 28.36 -11.61
CA GLU A 375 -11.04 28.31 -11.35
C GLU A 375 -10.67 27.19 -10.37
N CYS A 376 -11.50 26.99 -9.33
CA CYS A 376 -11.34 25.91 -8.36
C CYS A 376 -11.54 24.51 -8.98
N SER A 377 -12.52 24.37 -9.88
CA SER A 377 -12.72 23.12 -10.63
C SER A 377 -11.52 22.81 -11.54
N ARG A 378 -10.96 23.83 -12.19
CA ARG A 378 -9.75 23.70 -13.02
C ARG A 378 -8.51 23.34 -12.18
N LEU A 379 -8.40 23.88 -10.95
CA LEU A 379 -7.38 23.49 -9.99
C LEU A 379 -7.48 22.02 -9.60
N ALA A 380 -8.69 21.49 -9.38
CA ALA A 380 -8.91 20.08 -9.09
C ALA A 380 -8.41 19.17 -10.23
N ASP A 381 -8.81 19.46 -11.47
CA ASP A 381 -8.42 18.67 -12.64
C ASP A 381 -6.90 18.73 -12.91
N GLN A 382 -6.37 19.94 -13.09
CA GLN A 382 -4.96 20.11 -13.44
C GLN A 382 -4.01 19.75 -12.30
N GLY A 383 -4.44 19.91 -11.05
CA GLY A 383 -3.67 19.56 -9.86
C GLY A 383 -3.56 18.04 -9.64
N SER A 384 -4.39 17.22 -10.29
CA SER A 384 -4.34 15.76 -10.14
C SER A 384 -3.81 15.03 -11.39
N ARG A 385 -3.90 15.64 -12.57
CA ARG A 385 -3.51 15.03 -13.86
C ARG A 385 -2.14 14.35 -13.82
N GLY A 386 -2.09 13.08 -14.25
CA GLY A 386 -0.86 12.27 -14.22
C GLY A 386 -0.45 11.79 -12.82
N GLY A 387 -1.25 12.06 -11.79
CA GLY A 387 -1.06 11.63 -10.41
C GLY A 387 -1.60 10.23 -10.13
N ILE A 388 -1.64 9.85 -8.86
CA ILE A 388 -2.14 8.55 -8.39
C ILE A 388 -3.52 8.69 -7.71
N ILE A 389 -4.08 7.60 -7.16
CA ILE A 389 -5.43 7.60 -6.55
C ILE A 389 -5.57 8.66 -5.46
N LEU A 390 -4.52 8.89 -4.68
CA LEU A 390 -4.54 9.93 -3.65
C LEU A 390 -4.72 11.34 -4.24
N ASP A 391 -4.09 11.65 -5.38
CA ASP A 391 -4.26 12.94 -6.05
C ASP A 391 -5.68 13.08 -6.61
N TRP A 392 -6.25 11.98 -7.12
CA TRP A 392 -7.66 11.92 -7.57
C TRP A 392 -8.66 12.15 -6.42
N LEU A 393 -8.42 11.56 -5.24
CA LEU A 393 -9.24 11.76 -4.04
C LEU A 393 -9.24 13.22 -3.60
N VAL A 394 -8.07 13.86 -3.63
CA VAL A 394 -7.92 15.26 -3.25
C VAL A 394 -8.59 16.16 -4.28
N ALA A 395 -8.46 15.86 -5.58
CA ALA A 395 -9.20 16.56 -6.62
C ALA A 395 -10.72 16.45 -6.43
N HIS A 396 -11.25 15.28 -6.08
CA HIS A 396 -12.69 15.12 -5.78
C HIS A 396 -13.13 16.01 -4.61
N ALA A 397 -12.30 16.16 -3.58
CA ALA A 397 -12.59 17.06 -2.47
C ALA A 397 -12.49 18.55 -2.84
N ILE A 398 -11.60 18.93 -3.76
CA ILE A 398 -11.49 20.31 -4.27
C ILE A 398 -12.65 20.63 -5.22
N GLU A 399 -13.08 19.67 -6.04
CA GLU A 399 -14.24 19.82 -6.91
C GLU A 399 -15.53 20.03 -6.10
N ASP A 400 -15.67 19.41 -4.94
CA ASP A 400 -16.79 19.68 -4.03
C ASP A 400 -16.88 21.17 -3.64
N VAL A 401 -15.74 21.76 -3.23
CA VAL A 401 -15.62 23.19 -2.94
C VAL A 401 -15.97 24.03 -4.18
N ALA A 402 -15.49 23.62 -5.36
CA ALA A 402 -15.76 24.30 -6.62
C ALA A 402 -17.25 24.32 -6.97
N LEU A 403 -17.93 23.17 -6.90
CA LEU A 403 -19.35 23.05 -7.18
C LEU A 403 -20.18 23.85 -6.18
N ARG A 404 -19.81 23.85 -4.89
CA ARG A 404 -20.46 24.68 -3.86
C ARG A 404 -20.36 26.18 -4.19
N CYS A 405 -19.16 26.65 -4.55
CA CYS A 405 -18.94 28.05 -4.95
C CYS A 405 -19.85 28.47 -6.11
N ILE A 406 -20.07 27.61 -7.10
CA ILE A 406 -20.94 27.94 -8.25
C ILE A 406 -22.40 27.84 -7.84
N ALA A 407 -22.79 26.75 -7.18
CA ALA A 407 -24.16 26.46 -6.82
C ALA A 407 -24.76 27.51 -5.88
N GLU A 408 -24.02 27.99 -4.88
CA GLU A 408 -24.52 29.03 -3.96
C GLU A 408 -24.87 30.35 -4.66
N ASN A 409 -24.26 30.64 -5.81
CA ASN A 409 -24.48 31.86 -6.58
C ASN A 409 -25.45 31.67 -7.74
N ARG A 410 -25.90 30.44 -8.02
CA ARG A 410 -26.64 30.06 -9.23
C ARG A 410 -27.91 30.87 -9.45
N HIS A 411 -28.59 31.28 -8.38
CA HIS A 411 -29.86 32.02 -8.45
C HIS A 411 -29.71 33.51 -8.76
N ASP A 412 -28.47 34.02 -8.82
CA ASP A 412 -28.17 35.43 -9.08
C ASP A 412 -27.37 35.64 -10.39
N LEU A 413 -27.06 34.57 -11.12
CA LEU A 413 -26.31 34.65 -12.39
C LEU A 413 -27.19 35.12 -13.55
N THR A 414 -26.61 35.82 -14.52
CA THR A 414 -27.28 36.16 -15.79
C THR A 414 -27.21 34.99 -16.78
N ALA A 415 -28.02 35.02 -17.84
CA ALA A 415 -28.03 33.96 -18.85
C ALA A 415 -26.65 33.78 -19.53
N ASP A 416 -25.96 34.87 -19.86
CA ASP A 416 -24.62 34.84 -20.46
C ASP A 416 -23.59 34.17 -19.55
N VAL A 417 -23.65 34.48 -18.24
CA VAL A 417 -22.75 33.90 -17.25
C VAL A 417 -23.04 32.43 -17.03
N CYS A 418 -24.32 32.03 -17.00
CA CYS A 418 -24.68 30.62 -16.96
C CYS A 418 -24.06 29.86 -18.15
N ARG A 419 -24.17 30.40 -19.37
CA ARG A 419 -23.56 29.79 -20.57
C ARG A 419 -22.03 29.70 -20.47
N GLU A 420 -21.36 30.76 -20.00
CA GLU A 420 -19.90 30.75 -19.78
C GLU A 420 -19.50 29.62 -18.82
N VAL A 421 -20.15 29.56 -17.65
CA VAL A 421 -19.86 28.55 -16.62
C VAL A 421 -20.16 27.13 -17.12
N ILE A 422 -21.26 26.93 -17.83
CA ILE A 422 -21.61 25.63 -18.43
C ILE A 422 -20.50 25.18 -19.39
N SER A 423 -20.13 26.05 -20.34
CA SER A 423 -19.09 25.74 -21.33
C SER A 423 -17.75 25.39 -20.66
N ASP A 424 -17.35 26.13 -19.63
CA ASP A 424 -16.11 25.87 -18.91
C ASP A 424 -16.16 24.54 -18.14
N LEU A 425 -17.28 24.22 -17.48
CA LEU A 425 -17.43 22.97 -16.73
C LEU A 425 -17.52 21.74 -17.65
N GLU A 426 -18.19 21.85 -18.80
CA GLU A 426 -18.22 20.80 -19.83
C GLU A 426 -16.82 20.56 -20.41
N GLN A 427 -16.06 21.63 -20.69
CA GLN A 427 -14.68 21.51 -21.14
C GLN A 427 -13.80 20.79 -20.11
N ILE A 428 -13.88 21.20 -18.83
CA ILE A 428 -13.13 20.54 -17.73
C ILE A 428 -13.52 19.06 -17.63
N ALA A 429 -14.81 18.73 -17.76
CA ALA A 429 -15.27 17.35 -17.71
C ALA A 429 -14.75 16.52 -18.89
N CYS A 430 -14.71 17.09 -20.10
CA CYS A 430 -14.19 16.42 -21.29
C CYS A 430 -12.68 16.19 -21.24
N GLU A 431 -11.93 17.11 -20.63
CA GLU A 431 -10.47 17.02 -20.51
C GLU A 431 -10.01 16.07 -19.39
N ARG A 432 -10.93 15.67 -18.50
CA ARG A 432 -10.60 14.93 -17.28
C ARG A 432 -10.08 13.53 -17.57
N GLU A 433 -9.02 13.18 -16.84
CA GLU A 433 -8.45 11.84 -16.89
C GLU A 433 -9.36 10.80 -16.21
N PRO A 434 -9.61 9.63 -16.81
CA PRO A 434 -10.52 8.64 -16.25
C PRO A 434 -9.90 7.89 -15.06
N LEU A 435 -10.76 7.43 -14.13
CA LEU A 435 -10.37 6.83 -12.85
C LEU A 435 -9.48 5.58 -13.00
N ASP A 436 -9.68 4.80 -14.05
CA ASP A 436 -8.89 3.60 -14.34
C ASP A 436 -7.41 3.92 -14.58
N GLN A 437 -7.10 5.06 -15.20
CA GLN A 437 -5.70 5.51 -15.39
C GLN A 437 -5.04 5.88 -14.05
N TYR A 438 -5.76 6.54 -13.14
CA TYR A 438 -5.26 6.80 -11.79
C TYR A 438 -5.00 5.50 -11.02
N ARG A 439 -5.94 4.55 -11.07
CA ARG A 439 -5.81 3.26 -10.39
C ARG A 439 -4.62 2.47 -10.92
N GLN A 440 -4.49 2.37 -12.24
CA GLN A 440 -3.37 1.66 -12.85
C GLN A 440 -2.03 2.31 -12.47
N ARG A 441 -1.96 3.64 -12.47
CA ARG A 441 -0.74 4.37 -12.11
C ARG A 441 -0.40 4.24 -10.63
N ASP A 442 -1.40 4.20 -9.76
CA ASP A 442 -1.26 3.95 -8.33
C ASP A 442 -0.69 2.56 -8.07
N GLU A 443 -1.25 1.53 -8.70
CA GLU A 443 -0.72 0.16 -8.65
C GLU A 443 0.72 0.08 -9.16
N ASP A 444 1.00 0.71 -10.31
CA ASP A 444 2.35 0.73 -10.87
C ASP A 444 3.35 1.46 -9.96
N TRP A 445 2.90 2.58 -9.37
CA TRP A 445 3.69 3.36 -8.41
C TRP A 445 4.00 2.55 -7.15
N GLU A 446 3.01 1.89 -6.56
CA GLU A 446 3.19 1.05 -5.38
C GLU A 446 4.13 -0.13 -5.64
N ARG A 447 3.98 -0.80 -6.80
CA ARG A 447 4.88 -1.89 -7.20
C ARG A 447 6.32 -1.43 -7.32
N ILE A 448 6.56 -0.23 -7.82
CA ILE A 448 7.92 0.33 -7.95
C ILE A 448 8.45 0.82 -6.59
N ALA A 449 7.64 1.53 -5.82
CA ALA A 449 8.06 2.17 -4.56
C ALA A 449 8.23 1.16 -3.41
N LEU A 450 7.41 0.10 -3.39
CA LEU A 450 7.39 -0.92 -2.33
C LEU A 450 8.10 -2.21 -2.76
N GLY A 451 8.28 -2.41 -4.06
CA GLY A 451 8.91 -3.58 -4.64
C GLY A 451 8.12 -4.86 -4.37
N TRP A 452 8.85 -5.94 -4.08
CA TRP A 452 8.28 -7.27 -3.84
C TRP A 452 7.28 -7.33 -2.69
N ARG A 453 7.31 -6.36 -1.77
CA ARG A 453 6.42 -6.30 -0.60
C ARG A 453 4.99 -5.98 -1.00
N HIS A 454 4.77 -5.05 -1.94
CA HIS A 454 3.42 -4.79 -2.46
C HIS A 454 2.86 -6.05 -3.12
N ASP A 455 3.61 -6.67 -4.03
CA ASP A 455 3.17 -7.90 -4.71
C ASP A 455 2.91 -9.04 -3.69
N PHE A 456 3.71 -9.13 -2.62
CA PHE A 456 3.53 -10.12 -1.55
C PHE A 456 2.24 -9.88 -0.77
N TRP A 457 2.01 -8.65 -0.33
CA TRP A 457 0.85 -8.29 0.47
C TRP A 457 -0.44 -8.35 -0.34
N THR A 458 -0.46 -7.86 -1.58
CA THR A 458 -1.63 -7.94 -2.46
C THR A 458 -2.02 -9.40 -2.74
N VAL A 459 -1.07 -10.29 -3.02
CA VAL A 459 -1.36 -11.70 -3.26
C VAL A 459 -1.86 -12.40 -2.00
N ILE A 460 -1.23 -12.16 -0.84
CA ILE A 460 -1.64 -12.80 0.42
C ILE A 460 -2.98 -12.27 0.92
N LEU A 461 -3.17 -10.95 0.92
CA LEU A 461 -4.43 -10.33 1.36
C LEU A 461 -5.56 -10.62 0.37
N GLY A 462 -5.30 -10.57 -0.94
CA GLY A 462 -6.28 -10.93 -1.96
C GLY A 462 -6.74 -12.39 -1.81
N ALA A 463 -5.80 -13.32 -1.59
CA ALA A 463 -6.14 -14.72 -1.34
C ALA A 463 -6.86 -14.96 0.00
N ALA A 464 -6.53 -14.18 1.03
CA ALA A 464 -7.09 -14.36 2.38
C ALA A 464 -8.46 -13.67 2.58
N TYR A 465 -8.70 -12.53 1.92
CA TYR A 465 -9.86 -11.68 2.17
C TYR A 465 -10.76 -11.48 0.95
N GLY A 466 -10.36 -11.91 -0.25
CA GLY A 466 -11.08 -11.56 -1.47
C GLY A 466 -11.11 -10.04 -1.73
N LEU A 467 -10.25 -9.28 -1.05
CA LEU A 467 -10.02 -7.86 -1.29
C LEU A 467 -9.21 -7.78 -2.59
N SER A 468 -9.90 -7.76 -3.72
CA SER A 468 -9.32 -7.12 -4.89
C SER A 468 -9.31 -5.61 -4.65
N ASN A 469 -8.38 -4.90 -5.28
CA ASN A 469 -8.38 -3.42 -5.34
C ASN A 469 -9.70 -2.85 -5.90
N ASP A 470 -10.57 -3.70 -6.46
CA ASP A 470 -11.89 -3.33 -6.96
C ASP A 470 -12.89 -2.96 -5.84
N GLY A 471 -12.58 -3.29 -4.57
CA GLY A 471 -13.49 -3.12 -3.43
C GLY A 471 -13.56 -1.71 -2.82
N VAL A 472 -12.81 -0.72 -3.34
CA VAL A 472 -12.81 0.64 -2.78
C VAL A 472 -13.94 1.48 -3.43
N PRO A 473 -14.73 2.29 -2.69
CA PRO A 473 -15.88 3.05 -3.19
C PRO A 473 -15.51 4.24 -4.11
N TYR A 474 -14.46 4.14 -4.91
CA TYR A 474 -14.07 5.18 -5.87
C TYR A 474 -15.10 5.33 -7.00
N ALA A 475 -15.73 4.23 -7.43
CA ALA A 475 -16.75 4.28 -8.46
C ALA A 475 -17.99 5.07 -8.00
N SER A 476 -18.48 4.82 -6.78
CA SER A 476 -19.60 5.58 -6.23
C SER A 476 -19.24 7.04 -5.97
N MET A 477 -18.04 7.34 -5.45
CA MET A 477 -17.56 8.72 -5.30
C MET A 477 -17.50 9.45 -6.65
N ARG A 478 -16.97 8.79 -7.68
CA ARG A 478 -16.93 9.34 -9.05
C ARG A 478 -18.34 9.64 -9.54
N MET A 479 -19.25 8.67 -9.44
CA MET A 479 -20.64 8.81 -9.89
C MET A 479 -21.37 9.92 -9.14
N GLN A 480 -21.17 10.05 -7.82
CA GLN A 480 -21.76 11.14 -7.03
C GLN A 480 -21.26 12.51 -7.50
N ARG A 481 -19.95 12.66 -7.76
CA ARG A 481 -19.41 13.93 -8.28
C ARG A 481 -19.88 14.23 -9.69
N GLU A 482 -19.95 13.23 -10.56
CA GLU A 482 -20.49 13.34 -11.91
C GLU A 482 -21.97 13.74 -11.91
N ALA A 483 -22.78 13.14 -11.02
CA ALA A 483 -24.17 13.51 -10.83
C ALA A 483 -24.33 14.96 -10.33
N ALA A 484 -23.53 15.38 -9.34
CA ALA A 484 -23.59 16.74 -8.79
C ALA A 484 -23.24 17.80 -9.85
N ARG A 485 -22.20 17.56 -10.66
CA ARG A 485 -21.86 18.42 -11.78
C ARG A 485 -22.98 18.47 -12.83
N ASN A 486 -23.52 17.31 -13.22
CA ASN A 486 -24.56 17.25 -14.25
C ASN A 486 -25.86 17.93 -13.78
N LEU A 487 -26.20 17.82 -12.50
CA LEU A 487 -27.29 18.56 -11.88
C LEU A 487 -27.04 20.07 -11.93
N LEU A 488 -25.84 20.53 -11.56
CA LEU A 488 -25.47 21.94 -11.64
C LEU A 488 -25.55 22.49 -13.07
N LEU A 489 -25.04 21.75 -14.06
CA LEU A 489 -25.11 22.13 -15.48
C LEU A 489 -26.57 22.30 -15.92
N ALA A 490 -27.43 21.34 -15.58
CA ALA A 490 -28.85 21.40 -15.91
C ALA A 490 -29.58 22.55 -15.18
N GLU A 491 -29.30 22.81 -13.89
CA GLU A 491 -29.89 23.96 -13.19
C GLU A 491 -29.48 25.31 -13.82
N LEU A 492 -28.20 25.46 -14.19
CA LEU A 492 -27.71 26.66 -14.86
C LEU A 492 -28.34 26.84 -16.24
N ALA A 493 -28.52 25.76 -17.00
CA ALA A 493 -29.14 25.79 -18.33
C ALA A 493 -30.64 26.12 -18.25
N VAL A 494 -31.37 25.50 -17.33
CA VAL A 494 -32.79 25.82 -17.05
C VAL A 494 -32.95 27.28 -16.67
N ARG A 495 -32.05 27.80 -15.83
CA ARG A 495 -32.04 29.21 -15.45
C ARG A 495 -31.82 30.13 -16.66
N ALA A 496 -30.80 29.86 -17.47
CA ALA A 496 -30.50 30.66 -18.65
C ALA A 496 -31.70 30.70 -19.61
N TYR A 497 -32.34 29.54 -19.84
CA TYR A 497 -33.55 29.44 -20.62
C TYR A 497 -34.69 30.29 -20.05
N ARG A 498 -34.97 30.18 -18.73
CA ARG A 498 -36.04 30.93 -18.06
C ARG A 498 -35.82 32.44 -18.11
N LEU A 499 -34.57 32.89 -17.99
CA LEU A 499 -34.22 34.32 -18.08
C LEU A 499 -34.45 34.90 -19.48
N GLU A 500 -34.27 34.10 -20.53
CA GLU A 500 -34.40 34.56 -21.92
C GLU A 500 -35.81 34.39 -22.50
N HIS A 501 -36.51 33.33 -22.11
CA HIS A 501 -37.84 32.98 -22.63
C HIS A 501 -38.98 33.38 -21.68
N GLY A 502 -38.70 33.63 -20.40
CA GLY A 502 -39.70 33.95 -19.38
C GLY A 502 -40.45 32.73 -18.81
N GLU A 503 -40.21 31.53 -19.33
CA GLU A 503 -40.89 30.28 -18.95
C GLU A 503 -39.87 29.15 -18.70
N CYS A 504 -40.25 28.12 -17.96
CA CYS A 504 -39.43 26.92 -17.78
C CYS A 504 -39.38 26.08 -19.07
N PRO A 505 -38.24 25.43 -19.37
CA PRO A 505 -38.17 24.53 -20.52
C PRO A 505 -39.12 23.33 -20.32
N PRO A 506 -39.72 22.80 -21.40
CA PRO A 506 -40.63 21.65 -21.30
C PRO A 506 -39.90 20.36 -20.87
N ASP A 507 -38.65 20.18 -21.30
CA ASP A 507 -37.79 19.05 -20.97
C ASP A 507 -36.30 19.42 -21.14
N LEU A 508 -35.39 18.56 -20.67
CA LEU A 508 -33.94 18.81 -20.78
C LEU A 508 -33.43 18.78 -22.24
N ASN A 509 -34.11 18.08 -23.15
CA ASN A 509 -33.66 18.00 -24.54
C ASN A 509 -33.89 19.32 -25.28
N SER A 510 -34.87 20.12 -24.84
CA SER A 510 -35.09 21.47 -25.37
C SER A 510 -33.94 22.45 -25.09
N LEU A 511 -33.01 22.10 -24.17
CA LEU A 511 -31.83 22.90 -23.83
C LEU A 511 -30.63 22.59 -24.76
N VAL A 512 -30.74 21.55 -25.58
CA VAL A 512 -29.68 21.10 -26.51
C VAL A 512 -30.01 21.58 -27.93
N PRO A 513 -29.04 22.12 -28.69
CA PRO A 513 -27.63 22.35 -28.35
C PRO A 513 -27.34 23.75 -27.79
N ASP A 514 -28.36 24.59 -27.60
CA ASP A 514 -28.18 26.04 -27.40
C ASP A 514 -27.63 26.43 -26.01
N TYR A 515 -27.84 25.60 -24.99
CA TYR A 515 -27.32 25.81 -23.65
C TYR A 515 -26.40 24.69 -23.18
N LEU A 516 -26.67 23.44 -23.61
CA LEU A 516 -25.91 22.25 -23.23
C LEU A 516 -25.42 21.54 -24.48
N ALA A 517 -24.22 20.97 -24.44
CA ALA A 517 -23.68 20.20 -25.57
C ALA A 517 -24.47 18.91 -25.81
N ASP A 518 -24.88 18.23 -24.73
CA ASP A 518 -25.67 17.00 -24.74
C ASP A 518 -26.62 16.95 -23.53
N SER A 519 -27.61 16.07 -23.59
CA SER A 519 -28.57 15.85 -22.48
C SER A 519 -27.84 15.26 -21.26
N PRO A 520 -27.83 15.93 -20.09
CA PRO A 520 -27.05 15.47 -18.94
C PRO A 520 -27.50 14.11 -18.42
N VAL A 521 -26.56 13.18 -18.34
CA VAL A 521 -26.82 11.78 -17.94
C VAL A 521 -26.72 11.62 -16.42
N ASP A 522 -27.64 10.86 -15.85
CA ASP A 522 -27.55 10.32 -14.51
C ASP A 522 -26.57 9.12 -14.50
N PRO A 523 -25.42 9.22 -13.81
CA PRO A 523 -24.42 8.16 -13.80
C PRO A 523 -24.87 6.88 -13.08
N PHE A 524 -25.92 6.94 -12.25
CA PHE A 524 -26.48 5.79 -11.55
C PHE A 524 -27.53 5.04 -12.38
N ALA A 525 -28.36 5.78 -13.14
CA ALA A 525 -29.39 5.18 -14.00
C ALA A 525 -28.91 4.92 -15.44
N GLN A 526 -27.82 5.56 -15.88
CA GLN A 526 -27.37 5.58 -17.28
C GLN A 526 -28.47 6.07 -18.24
N GLN A 527 -29.27 7.02 -17.77
CA GLN A 527 -30.38 7.68 -18.47
C GLN A 527 -30.30 9.20 -18.22
N PRO A 528 -30.99 10.05 -19.00
CA PRO A 528 -31.05 11.48 -18.69
C PRO A 528 -31.53 11.73 -17.25
N LEU A 529 -31.02 12.80 -16.63
CA LEU A 529 -31.48 13.26 -15.30
C LEU A 529 -33.00 13.43 -15.27
N ARG A 530 -33.60 13.22 -14.08
CA ARG A 530 -35.05 13.36 -13.91
C ARG A 530 -35.38 14.83 -13.80
N PHE A 531 -36.12 15.34 -14.78
CA PHE A 531 -36.58 16.73 -14.83
C PHE A 531 -38.10 16.77 -15.01
N ARG A 532 -38.77 17.56 -14.17
CA ARG A 532 -40.21 17.85 -14.28
C ARG A 532 -40.47 19.27 -13.82
N VAL A 533 -41.47 19.92 -14.40
CA VAL A 533 -41.96 21.21 -13.88
C VAL A 533 -43.16 20.92 -12.98
N GLN A 534 -43.07 21.27 -11.70
CA GLN A 534 -44.13 21.10 -10.72
C GLN A 534 -44.49 22.46 -10.12
N ASP A 535 -45.76 22.83 -10.22
CA ASP A 535 -46.28 24.13 -9.74
C ASP A 535 -45.51 25.36 -10.27
N GLY A 536 -44.96 25.25 -11.48
CA GLY A 536 -44.17 26.29 -12.14
C GLY A 536 -42.68 26.29 -11.77
N GLU A 537 -42.25 25.44 -10.84
CA GLU A 537 -40.85 25.32 -10.43
C GLU A 537 -40.20 24.04 -10.99
N PRO A 538 -38.91 24.11 -11.40
CA PRO A 538 -38.20 22.95 -11.91
C PRO A 538 -37.82 22.01 -10.75
N LEU A 539 -38.25 20.75 -10.87
CA LEU A 539 -37.78 19.64 -10.06
C LEU A 539 -36.75 18.85 -10.87
N LEU A 540 -35.51 18.86 -10.40
CA LEU A 540 -34.38 18.20 -11.05
C LEU A 540 -33.61 17.34 -10.02
N TYR A 541 -33.40 16.06 -10.34
CA TYR A 541 -32.71 15.12 -9.45
C TYR A 541 -32.10 13.93 -10.21
N SER A 542 -31.19 13.22 -9.54
CA SER A 542 -30.67 11.90 -9.96
C SER A 542 -31.27 10.82 -9.05
N VAL A 543 -31.41 9.59 -9.54
CA VAL A 543 -31.96 8.48 -8.73
C VAL A 543 -31.03 8.06 -7.59
N GLY A 544 -29.77 8.50 -7.62
CA GLY A 544 -28.82 8.23 -6.55
C GLY A 544 -28.31 6.78 -6.53
N THR A 545 -27.56 6.45 -5.48
CA THR A 545 -26.74 5.24 -5.39
C THR A 545 -27.51 3.92 -5.33
N ASN A 546 -28.78 3.92 -4.91
CA ASN A 546 -29.64 2.73 -4.94
C ASN A 546 -30.18 2.43 -6.35
N GLY A 547 -30.13 3.40 -7.28
CA GLY A 547 -30.69 3.27 -8.62
C GLY A 547 -32.22 3.26 -8.67
N VAL A 548 -32.90 3.62 -7.58
CA VAL A 548 -34.36 3.60 -7.45
C VAL A 548 -34.87 5.04 -7.45
N ASP A 549 -35.82 5.34 -8.34
CA ASP A 549 -36.49 6.65 -8.38
C ASP A 549 -37.54 6.74 -7.26
N ASP A 550 -37.27 7.57 -6.26
CA ASP A 550 -38.16 7.81 -5.12
C ASP A 550 -39.16 8.96 -5.38
N GLY A 551 -39.23 9.43 -6.63
CA GLY A 551 -40.18 10.42 -7.12
C GLY A 551 -39.78 11.88 -6.85
N GLY A 552 -38.50 12.13 -6.57
CA GLY A 552 -37.96 13.44 -6.21
C GLY A 552 -38.14 13.78 -4.73
N GLN A 553 -38.08 12.77 -3.84
CA GLN A 553 -38.21 13.01 -2.40
C GLN A 553 -36.86 13.38 -1.78
N ARG A 554 -36.77 14.59 -1.22
CA ARG A 554 -35.56 15.06 -0.53
C ARG A 554 -35.33 14.24 0.74
N THR A 555 -34.18 13.58 0.84
CA THR A 555 -33.71 12.88 2.04
C THR A 555 -32.57 13.64 2.70
N ALA A 556 -32.26 13.31 3.96
CA ALA A 556 -31.11 13.88 4.65
C ALA A 556 -29.81 13.34 4.03
N TRP A 557 -28.77 14.18 3.98
CA TRP A 557 -27.43 13.81 3.48
C TRP A 557 -26.89 12.49 4.05
N GLN A 558 -27.09 12.26 5.35
CA GLN A 558 -26.63 11.05 6.05
C GLN A 558 -27.32 9.77 5.52
N THR A 559 -28.61 9.87 5.17
CA THR A 559 -29.39 8.78 4.58
C THR A 559 -28.92 8.51 3.15
N MET A 560 -28.65 9.58 2.42
CA MET A 560 -28.15 9.54 1.04
C MET A 560 -26.73 8.96 0.93
N LEU A 561 -25.83 9.31 1.86
CA LEU A 561 -24.53 8.64 2.03
C LEU A 561 -24.68 7.15 2.37
N GLY A 562 -25.74 6.79 3.10
CA GLY A 562 -26.09 5.42 3.42
C GLY A 562 -26.57 4.59 2.23
N GLY A 563 -26.78 5.23 1.07
CA GLY A 563 -27.17 4.58 -0.15
C GLY A 563 -28.62 4.82 -0.57
N GLU A 564 -29.41 5.58 0.20
CA GLU A 564 -30.87 5.66 0.04
C GLU A 564 -31.35 7.07 -0.34
N GLY A 565 -32.32 7.13 -1.28
CA GLY A 565 -32.99 8.37 -1.69
C GLY A 565 -32.45 9.00 -2.96
N ASP A 566 -33.28 9.88 -3.54
CA ASP A 566 -32.94 10.67 -4.72
C ASP A 566 -31.87 11.74 -4.39
N PHE A 567 -30.97 11.94 -5.35
CA PHE A 567 -29.82 12.85 -5.25
C PHE A 567 -30.16 14.24 -5.78
N PHE A 568 -30.14 15.24 -4.90
CA PHE A 568 -30.31 16.66 -5.23
C PHE A 568 -28.99 17.41 -5.15
N LEU A 569 -28.86 18.49 -5.93
CA LEU A 569 -27.67 19.33 -5.90
C LEU A 569 -27.43 19.89 -4.50
N ASP A 570 -28.45 20.40 -3.82
CA ASP A 570 -28.29 20.96 -2.46
C ASP A 570 -27.77 19.93 -1.45
N ALA A 571 -28.27 18.70 -1.53
CA ALA A 571 -27.82 17.60 -0.66
C ALA A 571 -26.38 17.18 -0.95
N ALA A 572 -25.90 17.38 -2.19
CA ALA A 572 -24.52 17.08 -2.57
C ALA A 572 -23.48 18.06 -2.00
N LEU A 573 -23.95 19.20 -1.48
CA LEU A 573 -23.13 20.34 -1.06
C LEU A 573 -23.07 20.54 0.47
N GLU A 574 -23.98 19.89 1.21
CA GLU A 574 -23.97 19.74 2.69
C GLU A 574 -22.89 18.75 3.15
#